data_AF-A0A6C0L1M9-F1
#
_entry.id   AF-A0A6C0L1M9-F1
#
_cell.length_a   1.000
_cell.length_b   1.000
_cell.length_c   1.000
_cell.angle_alpha   90.00
_cell.angle_beta   90.00
_cell.angle_gamma   90.00
#
_symmetry.space_group_name_H-M   'P 1'
#
loop_
_entity.id
_entity.type
_entity.pdbx_description
1 polymer ?
#
loop_
_entity_poly.entity_id
_entity_poly.type
_entity_poly.pdbx_seq_one_letter_code
_entity_poly.pdbx_strand_id
1 'polypeptide(L)'
;MIDEDIKQRIKVGGIFLLQSYKILMGTMSSLFIPQSCGEKMCTLEENYKNSEVYHTTLFYWNSFSMLLFICSYLIELRREEWCVKYLDIDNNYSDNGLKSIIVKEPKLDRYMDKINKYYYNSLRITSSVFFINICLTINILFNDYHSNSTISCFISFTLLVLMKLYNSLIVGYQSVKNDKMMSAYMNEFVSFNVLDQDYIEDKYKGSKNNKLEDITDQESQSKEEEQIKIEEIIPIIQKD
;
A
#
# COMPACT_ATOMS: atom_id res chain seq x y z
N MET A 1 -23.86 -10.77 -4.37
CA MET A 1 -23.15 -9.72 -3.62
C MET A 1 -21.70 -9.80 -4.04
N ILE A 2 -21.12 -8.73 -4.56
CA ILE A 2 -19.68 -8.75 -4.93
C ILE A 2 -18.91 -8.73 -3.62
N ASP A 3 -18.03 -9.71 -3.46
CA ASP A 3 -17.11 -9.85 -2.34
C ASP A 3 -16.29 -8.57 -2.11
N GLU A 4 -16.22 -8.10 -0.86
CA GLU A 4 -15.54 -6.83 -0.53
C GLU A 4 -14.05 -6.88 -0.88
N ASP A 5 -13.46 -8.07 -0.73
CA ASP A 5 -12.11 -8.42 -1.15
C ASP A 5 -11.83 -8.11 -2.62
N ILE A 6 -12.76 -8.47 -3.51
CA ILE A 6 -12.61 -8.25 -4.95
C ILE A 6 -12.67 -6.74 -5.26
N LYS A 7 -13.55 -5.99 -4.59
CA LYS A 7 -13.64 -4.53 -4.78
C LYS A 7 -12.35 -3.84 -4.33
N GLN A 8 -11.80 -4.26 -3.18
CA GLN A 8 -10.55 -3.72 -2.67
C GLN A 8 -9.39 -4.01 -3.63
N ARG A 9 -9.28 -5.23 -4.16
CA ARG A 9 -8.25 -5.60 -5.13
C ARG A 9 -8.32 -4.77 -6.42
N ILE A 10 -9.51 -4.51 -6.94
CA ILE A 10 -9.69 -3.66 -8.13
C ILE A 10 -9.26 -2.22 -7.83
N LYS A 11 -9.66 -1.66 -6.67
CA LYS A 11 -9.26 -0.32 -6.23
C LYS A 11 -7.74 -0.20 -6.11
N VAL A 12 -7.10 -1.17 -5.44
CA VAL A 12 -5.64 -1.25 -5.29
C VAL A 12 -4.97 -1.34 -6.67
N GLY A 13 -5.46 -2.19 -7.57
CA GLY A 13 -4.94 -2.33 -8.92
C GLY A 13 -4.99 -1.03 -9.73
N GLY A 14 -6.11 -0.29 -9.67
CA GLY A 14 -6.23 1.00 -10.34
C GLY A 14 -5.25 2.05 -9.80
N ILE A 15 -5.12 2.16 -8.48
CA ILE A 15 -4.17 3.10 -7.84
C ILE A 15 -2.74 2.71 -8.17
N PHE A 16 -2.41 1.42 -8.14
CA PHE A 16 -1.11 0.88 -8.49
C PHE A 16 -0.69 1.28 -9.92
N LEU A 17 -1.59 1.17 -10.90
CA LEU A 17 -1.30 1.58 -12.28
C LEU A 17 -0.99 3.07 -12.39
N LEU A 18 -1.79 3.92 -11.75
CA LEU A 18 -1.56 5.37 -11.72
C LEU A 18 -0.25 5.75 -11.05
N GLN A 19 0.10 5.07 -9.96
CA GLN A 19 1.37 5.30 -9.28
C GLN A 19 2.56 4.77 -10.09
N SER A 20 2.41 3.66 -10.79
CA SER A 20 3.44 3.11 -11.68
C SER A 20 3.78 4.07 -12.82
N TYR A 21 2.77 4.71 -13.41
CA TYR A 21 2.97 5.76 -14.41
C TYR A 21 3.80 6.95 -13.85
N LYS A 22 3.45 7.44 -12.65
CA LYS A 22 4.19 8.55 -12.00
C LYS A 22 5.66 8.19 -11.77
N ILE A 23 5.93 6.97 -11.31
CA ILE A 23 7.29 6.49 -11.08
C ILE A 23 8.06 6.37 -12.40
N LEU A 24 7.45 5.80 -13.45
CA LEU A 24 8.08 5.67 -14.76
C LEU A 24 8.55 7.03 -15.27
N MET A 25 7.67 8.03 -15.25
CA MET A 25 7.98 9.38 -15.74
C MET A 25 9.05 10.09 -14.90
N GLY A 26 9.05 9.93 -13.57
CA GLY A 26 10.02 10.60 -12.70
C GLY A 26 11.37 9.89 -12.55
N THR A 27 11.43 8.57 -12.74
CA THR A 27 12.69 7.81 -12.65
C THR A 27 13.47 7.82 -13.95
N MET A 28 12.79 7.69 -15.10
CA MET A 28 13.37 7.71 -16.44
C MET A 28 13.48 9.14 -16.99
N SER A 29 14.08 10.01 -16.18
CA SER A 29 14.24 11.43 -16.44
C SER A 29 15.03 11.72 -17.72
N SER A 30 16.08 10.96 -18.02
CA SER A 30 16.87 11.14 -19.24
C SER A 30 16.06 10.88 -20.52
N LEU A 31 14.98 10.11 -20.45
CA LEU A 31 14.14 9.80 -21.60
C LEU A 31 12.96 10.77 -21.71
N PHE A 32 12.23 11.01 -20.62
CA PHE A 32 10.94 11.70 -20.64
C PHE A 32 11.01 13.21 -20.40
N ILE A 33 12.14 13.72 -19.90
CA ILE A 33 12.33 15.17 -19.76
C ILE A 33 12.70 15.75 -21.13
N PRO A 34 12.06 16.85 -21.56
CA PRO A 34 12.42 17.52 -22.81
C PRO A 34 13.85 18.07 -22.76
N GLN A 35 14.74 17.56 -23.62
CA GLN A 35 16.14 18.00 -23.74
C GLN A 35 16.34 18.84 -25.00
N SER A 36 17.47 19.56 -25.06
CA SER A 36 17.83 20.39 -26.20
C SER A 36 18.60 19.61 -27.28
N CYS A 37 18.07 19.59 -28.49
CA CYS A 37 18.75 19.08 -29.69
C CYS A 37 19.08 20.25 -30.63
N GLY A 38 19.71 21.31 -30.07
CA GLY A 38 20.01 22.56 -30.76
C GLY A 38 18.86 23.57 -30.66
N GLU A 39 18.22 23.89 -31.79
CA GLU A 39 17.08 24.83 -31.82
C GLU A 39 15.72 24.15 -31.60
N LYS A 40 15.70 22.81 -31.49
CA LYS A 40 14.49 22.00 -31.30
C LYS A 40 14.58 21.15 -30.04
N MET A 41 13.41 20.76 -29.54
CA MET A 41 13.29 19.72 -28.52
C MET A 41 13.64 18.36 -29.12
N CYS A 42 14.40 17.56 -28.39
CA CYS A 42 14.68 16.18 -28.76
C CYS A 42 13.40 15.33 -28.73
N THR A 43 13.26 14.44 -29.70
CA THR A 43 12.29 13.35 -29.66
C THR A 43 12.73 12.26 -28.66
N LEU A 44 11.81 11.39 -28.23
CA LEU A 44 12.15 10.27 -27.33
C LEU A 44 13.22 9.34 -27.93
N GLU A 45 13.19 9.13 -29.25
CA GLU A 45 14.18 8.32 -29.94
C GLU A 45 15.57 8.98 -29.95
N GLU A 46 15.62 10.31 -30.14
CA GLU A 46 16.87 11.08 -30.06
C GLU A 46 17.45 11.05 -28.64
N ASN A 47 16.62 11.22 -27.60
CA ASN A 47 17.06 11.05 -26.21
C ASN A 47 17.61 9.64 -25.98
N TYR A 48 16.92 8.60 -26.44
CA TYR A 48 17.36 7.21 -26.25
C TYR A 48 18.69 6.90 -26.97
N LYS A 49 18.89 7.45 -28.17
CA LYS A 49 20.08 7.21 -29.00
C LYS A 49 21.25 8.15 -28.68
N ASN A 50 21.12 9.03 -27.69
CA ASN A 50 22.20 9.94 -27.31
C ASN A 50 23.41 9.13 -26.80
N SER A 51 24.48 9.12 -27.60
CA SER A 51 25.71 8.36 -27.35
C SER A 51 26.69 9.06 -26.41
N GLU A 52 26.32 10.21 -25.84
CA GLU A 52 27.15 10.87 -24.84
C GLU A 52 27.33 9.96 -23.62
N VAL A 53 28.58 9.88 -23.12
CA VAL A 53 28.96 8.98 -22.02
C VAL A 53 28.15 9.27 -20.76
N TYR A 54 27.95 10.55 -20.43
CA TYR A 54 27.19 10.95 -19.25
C TYR A 54 25.70 10.63 -19.41
N HIS A 55 25.10 10.94 -20.56
CA HIS A 55 23.70 10.61 -20.86
C HIS A 55 23.45 9.09 -20.81
N THR A 56 24.34 8.31 -21.40
CA THR A 56 24.28 6.84 -21.38
C THR A 56 24.37 6.30 -19.95
N THR A 57 25.30 6.83 -19.14
CA THR A 57 25.46 6.44 -17.74
C THR A 57 24.22 6.81 -16.91
N LEU A 58 23.66 8.00 -17.12
CA LEU A 58 22.41 8.44 -16.48
C LEU A 58 21.25 7.52 -16.84
N PHE A 59 21.11 7.13 -18.11
CA PHE A 59 20.07 6.22 -18.56
C PHE A 59 20.13 4.86 -17.84
N TYR A 60 21.34 4.31 -17.66
CA TYR A 60 21.52 3.08 -16.87
C TYR A 60 21.16 3.28 -15.40
N TRP A 61 21.52 4.42 -14.80
CA TRP A 61 21.16 4.72 -13.42
C TRP A 61 19.64 4.94 -13.24
N ASN A 62 18.99 5.64 -14.18
CA ASN A 62 17.55 5.80 -14.26
C ASN A 62 16.86 4.42 -14.33
N SER A 63 17.33 3.54 -15.21
CA SER A 63 16.81 2.18 -15.36
C SER A 63 16.98 1.35 -14.08
N PHE A 64 18.14 1.46 -13.42
CA PHE A 64 18.38 0.81 -12.13
C PHE A 64 17.46 1.34 -11.02
N SER A 65 17.28 2.67 -10.94
CA SER A 65 16.34 3.29 -10.01
C SER A 65 14.91 2.80 -10.26
N MET A 66 14.47 2.75 -11.53
CA MET A 66 13.17 2.23 -11.92
C MET A 66 12.98 0.76 -11.52
N LEU A 67 14.00 -0.07 -11.73
CA LEU A 67 13.97 -1.48 -11.33
C LEU A 67 13.77 -1.62 -9.81
N LEU A 68 14.46 -0.81 -8.99
CA LEU A 68 14.27 -0.83 -7.54
C LEU A 68 12.86 -0.40 -7.13
N PHE A 69 12.26 0.56 -7.83
CA PHE A 69 10.85 0.90 -7.59
C PHE A 69 9.92 -0.27 -7.93
N ILE A 70 10.15 -0.96 -9.05
CA ILE A 70 9.38 -2.16 -9.42
C ILE A 70 9.52 -3.24 -8.33
N CYS A 71 10.74 -3.51 -7.84
CA CYS A 71 10.95 -4.45 -6.75
C CYS A 71 10.21 -4.04 -5.47
N SER A 72 10.30 -2.77 -5.07
CA SER A 72 9.58 -2.22 -3.91
C SER A 72 8.06 -2.35 -4.07
N TYR A 73 7.54 -2.14 -5.29
CA TYR A 73 6.12 -2.32 -5.61
C TYR A 73 5.66 -3.77 -5.54
N LEU A 74 6.48 -4.73 -5.99
CA LEU A 74 6.16 -6.15 -5.83
C LEU A 74 6.11 -6.56 -4.35
N ILE A 75 6.99 -6.01 -3.52
CA ILE A 75 6.95 -6.21 -2.06
C ILE A 75 5.69 -5.58 -1.47
N GLU A 76 5.35 -4.36 -1.90
CA GLU A 76 4.16 -3.63 -1.46
C GLU A 76 2.87 -4.39 -1.80
N LEU A 77 2.73 -4.89 -3.03
CA LEU A 77 1.57 -5.67 -3.47
C LEU A 77 1.44 -7.00 -2.70
N ARG A 78 2.55 -7.72 -2.48
CA ARG A 78 2.54 -8.94 -1.66
C ARG A 78 2.15 -8.67 -0.21
N ARG A 79 2.59 -7.52 0.34
CA ARG A 79 2.20 -7.08 1.67
C ARG A 79 0.71 -6.78 1.72
N GLU A 80 0.18 -6.07 0.73
CA GLU A 80 -1.23 -5.71 0.66
C GLU A 80 -2.13 -6.95 0.48
N GLU A 81 -1.77 -7.88 -0.40
CA GLU A 81 -2.48 -9.15 -0.59
C GLU A 81 -2.55 -9.95 0.72
N TRP A 82 -1.46 -9.95 1.49
CA TRP A 82 -1.45 -10.59 2.80
C TRP A 82 -2.36 -9.87 3.81
N CYS A 83 -2.40 -8.54 3.82
CA CYS A 83 -3.32 -7.80 4.68
C CYS A 83 -4.77 -8.17 4.37
N VAL A 84 -5.17 -8.05 3.11
CA VAL A 84 -6.54 -8.33 2.65
C VAL A 84 -6.96 -9.75 3.02
N LYS A 85 -6.04 -10.72 2.90
CA LYS A 85 -6.36 -12.13 3.18
C LYS A 85 -6.55 -12.46 4.66
N TYR A 86 -5.93 -11.72 5.58
CA TYR A 86 -5.83 -12.13 6.98
C TYR A 86 -6.35 -11.09 7.98
N LEU A 87 -6.54 -9.86 7.54
CA LEU A 87 -6.89 -8.72 8.37
C LEU A 87 -8.03 -7.93 7.72
N ASP A 88 -8.84 -7.30 8.56
CA ASP A 88 -9.94 -6.44 8.12
C ASP A 88 -9.94 -5.12 8.90
N ILE A 89 -10.71 -4.14 8.41
CA ILE A 89 -10.89 -2.81 8.99
C ILE A 89 -12.30 -2.71 9.56
N ASP A 90 -12.38 -2.57 10.88
CA ASP A 90 -13.64 -2.36 11.59
C ASP A 90 -13.67 -0.98 12.26
N ASN A 91 -14.56 -0.10 11.79
CA ASN A 91 -14.70 1.28 12.29
C ASN A 91 -15.18 1.37 13.75
N ASN A 92 -15.68 0.28 14.33
CA ASN A 92 -16.11 0.26 15.73
C ASN A 92 -14.93 0.12 16.71
N TYR A 93 -13.71 -0.11 16.21
CA TYR A 93 -12.53 -0.38 17.04
C TYR A 93 -11.39 0.59 16.79
N SER A 94 -10.53 0.73 17.80
CA SER A 94 -9.35 1.59 17.70
C SER A 94 -8.33 1.06 16.70
N ASP A 95 -7.76 1.94 15.89
CA ASP A 95 -6.66 1.66 14.95
C ASP A 95 -5.46 0.91 15.56
N ASN A 96 -5.20 1.10 16.86
CA ASN A 96 -4.06 0.47 17.55
C ASN A 96 -4.39 -0.94 18.08
N GLY A 97 -5.60 -1.44 17.85
CA GLY A 97 -6.11 -2.69 18.43
C GLY A 97 -5.46 -3.95 17.86
N LEU A 98 -4.88 -3.90 16.66
CA LEU A 98 -4.39 -5.09 15.98
C LEU A 98 -3.34 -5.87 16.81
N LYS A 99 -2.43 -5.15 17.47
CA LYS A 99 -1.32 -5.75 18.20
C LYS A 99 -1.80 -6.67 19.34
N SER A 100 -2.86 -6.30 20.07
CA SER A 100 -3.35 -7.11 21.18
C SER A 100 -4.04 -8.39 20.71
N ILE A 101 -4.53 -8.41 19.47
CA ILE A 101 -5.19 -9.56 18.85
C ILE A 101 -4.14 -10.47 18.20
N ILE A 102 -3.28 -9.93 17.35
CA ILE A 102 -2.36 -10.70 16.52
C ILE A 102 -1.29 -11.45 17.32
N VAL A 103 -0.93 -10.97 18.51
CA VAL A 103 0.03 -11.65 19.42
C VAL A 103 -0.50 -13.01 19.89
N LYS A 104 -1.82 -13.22 19.91
CA LYS A 104 -2.43 -14.53 20.19
C LYS A 104 -2.18 -15.54 19.05
N GLU A 105 -1.74 -15.05 17.88
CA GLU A 105 -1.45 -15.81 16.66
C GLU A 105 0.02 -15.66 16.23
N PRO A 106 0.96 -16.35 16.90
CA PRO A 106 2.40 -16.09 16.75
C PRO A 106 2.94 -16.36 15.34
N LYS A 107 2.25 -17.19 14.54
CA LYS A 107 2.61 -17.42 13.13
C LYS A 107 2.33 -16.18 12.27
N LEU A 108 1.19 -15.54 12.50
CA LEU A 108 0.75 -14.37 11.74
C LEU A 108 1.56 -13.14 12.15
N ASP A 109 1.77 -12.96 13.46
CA ASP A 109 2.59 -11.90 14.04
C ASP A 109 4.03 -11.91 13.48
N ARG A 110 4.72 -13.07 13.54
CA ARG A 110 6.09 -13.20 13.01
C ARG A 110 6.18 -12.93 11.50
N TYR A 111 5.15 -13.31 10.75
CA TYR A 111 5.12 -13.06 9.31
C TYR A 111 4.91 -11.57 9.02
N MET A 112 3.97 -10.91 9.71
CA MET A 112 3.72 -9.47 9.62
C MET A 112 4.99 -8.67 9.87
N ASP A 113 5.71 -9.02 10.94
CA ASP A 113 6.97 -8.40 11.33
C ASP A 113 8.03 -8.50 10.22
N LYS A 114 8.12 -9.68 9.61
CA LYS A 114 9.07 -9.97 8.54
C LYS A 114 8.76 -9.15 7.29
N ILE A 115 7.50 -9.13 6.82
CA ILE A 115 7.11 -8.40 5.62
C ILE A 115 7.26 -6.88 5.79
N ASN A 116 6.92 -6.35 6.98
CA ASN A 116 7.06 -4.92 7.28
C ASN A 116 8.53 -4.48 7.30
N LYS A 117 9.41 -5.29 7.89
CA LYS A 117 10.87 -5.03 7.86
C LYS A 117 11.43 -5.05 6.44
N TYR A 118 11.04 -6.01 5.60
CA TYR A 118 11.48 -6.05 4.20
C TYR A 118 10.98 -4.85 3.42
N TYR A 119 9.70 -4.49 3.56
CA TYR A 119 9.11 -3.33 2.91
C TYR A 119 9.83 -2.04 3.27
N TYR A 120 10.00 -1.76 4.57
CA TYR A 120 10.68 -0.55 5.03
C TYR A 120 12.14 -0.47 4.57
N ASN A 121 12.89 -1.57 4.64
CA ASN A 121 14.28 -1.59 4.17
C ASN A 121 14.38 -1.41 2.65
N SER A 122 13.48 -2.02 1.87
CA SER A 122 13.42 -1.82 0.42
C SER A 122 13.20 -0.35 0.08
N LEU A 123 12.22 0.30 0.74
CA LEU A 123 11.93 1.72 0.52
C LEU A 123 13.10 2.63 0.86
N ARG A 124 13.84 2.35 1.93
CA ARG A 124 15.05 3.12 2.29
C ARG A 124 16.11 3.03 1.19
N ILE A 125 16.37 1.83 0.67
CA ILE A 125 17.33 1.62 -0.42
C ILE A 125 16.86 2.36 -1.69
N THR A 126 15.59 2.19 -2.09
CA THR A 126 15.01 2.87 -3.25
C THR A 126 15.11 4.39 -3.10
N SER A 127 14.86 4.93 -1.91
CA SER A 127 14.94 6.38 -1.64
C SER A 127 16.36 6.91 -1.81
N SER A 128 17.37 6.19 -1.30
CA SER A 128 18.78 6.56 -1.46
C SER A 128 19.23 6.53 -2.93
N VAL A 129 18.82 5.51 -3.69
CA VAL A 129 19.16 5.42 -5.13
C VAL A 129 18.45 6.51 -5.94
N PHE A 130 17.19 6.78 -5.63
CA PHE A 130 16.43 7.84 -6.30
C PHE A 130 16.98 9.24 -6.00
N PHE A 131 17.50 9.47 -4.78
CA PHE A 131 18.19 10.72 -4.48
C PHE A 131 19.41 10.94 -5.38
N ILE A 132 20.23 9.91 -5.60
CA ILE A 132 21.35 9.98 -6.55
C ILE A 132 20.82 10.20 -7.98
N ASN A 133 19.71 9.56 -8.34
CA ASN A 133 19.06 9.75 -9.65
C ASN A 133 18.71 11.23 -9.91
N ILE A 134 18.12 11.89 -8.92
CA ILE A 134 17.83 13.33 -8.94
C ILE A 134 19.13 14.13 -9.13
N CYS A 135 20.16 13.89 -8.33
CA CYS A 135 21.42 14.62 -8.43
C CYS A 135 22.09 14.50 -9.80
N LEU A 136 22.14 13.29 -10.36
CA LEU A 136 22.70 13.06 -11.69
C LEU A 136 21.88 13.74 -12.79
N THR A 137 20.56 13.79 -12.64
CA THR A 137 19.64 14.46 -13.58
C THR A 137 19.80 15.98 -13.51
N ILE A 138 19.94 16.54 -12.31
CA ILE A 138 20.21 17.98 -12.10
C ILE A 138 21.49 18.41 -12.82
N ASN A 139 22.53 17.58 -12.80
CA ASN A 139 23.78 17.88 -13.51
C ASN A 139 23.55 18.02 -15.03
N ILE A 140 22.78 17.10 -15.65
CA ILE A 140 22.41 17.21 -17.07
C ILE A 140 21.57 18.45 -17.35
N LEU A 141 20.65 18.81 -16.45
CA LEU A 141 19.79 19.98 -16.62
C LEU A 141 20.55 21.31 -16.64
N PHE A 142 21.74 21.37 -16.03
CA PHE A 142 22.61 22.54 -16.14
C PHE A 142 23.32 22.65 -17.50
N ASN A 143 23.56 21.53 -18.17
CA ASN A 143 24.29 21.50 -19.44
C ASN A 143 23.36 21.55 -20.66
N ASP A 144 22.26 20.80 -20.64
CA ASP A 144 21.38 20.57 -21.81
C ASP A 144 20.03 21.28 -21.69
N TYR A 145 20.03 22.43 -21.02
CA TYR A 145 18.85 23.23 -20.75
C TYR A 145 18.22 23.75 -22.06
N HIS A 146 17.04 23.22 -22.41
CA HIS A 146 16.28 23.71 -23.57
C HIS A 146 15.41 24.93 -23.21
N SER A 147 14.58 24.83 -22.16
CA SER A 147 13.62 25.89 -21.81
C SER A 147 13.06 25.77 -20.39
N ASN A 148 12.36 26.81 -19.90
CA ASN A 148 11.70 26.82 -18.58
C ASN A 148 10.72 25.65 -18.40
N SER A 149 10.16 25.13 -19.50
CA SER A 149 9.30 23.94 -19.49
C SER A 149 10.05 22.68 -19.05
N THR A 150 11.33 22.52 -19.41
CA THR A 150 12.16 21.38 -19.00
C THR A 150 12.32 21.32 -17.48
N ILE A 151 12.63 22.46 -16.84
CA ILE A 151 12.76 22.56 -15.38
C ILE A 151 11.41 22.28 -14.70
N SER A 152 10.32 22.88 -15.21
CA SER A 152 8.99 22.68 -14.65
C SER A 152 8.55 21.21 -14.72
N CYS A 153 8.80 20.54 -15.85
CA CYS A 153 8.55 19.11 -16.02
C CYS A 153 9.38 18.26 -15.04
N PHE A 154 10.67 18.54 -14.92
CA PHE A 154 11.56 17.84 -13.98
C PHE A 154 11.07 17.96 -12.54
N ILE A 155 10.78 19.19 -12.09
CA ILE A 155 10.30 19.45 -10.73
C ILE A 155 8.98 18.71 -10.50
N SER A 156 8.05 18.81 -11.44
CA SER A 156 6.73 18.18 -11.33
C SER A 156 6.84 16.66 -11.20
N PHE A 157 7.59 15.99 -12.07
CA PHE A 157 7.75 14.54 -12.01
C PHE A 157 8.53 14.09 -10.76
N THR A 158 9.56 14.83 -10.38
CA THR A 158 10.34 14.56 -9.16
C THR A 158 9.45 14.65 -7.92
N LEU A 159 8.63 15.69 -7.80
CA LEU A 159 7.71 15.85 -6.66
C LEU A 159 6.68 14.73 -6.58
N LEU A 160 6.16 14.26 -7.72
CA LEU A 160 5.22 13.13 -7.74
C LEU A 160 5.85 11.85 -7.20
N VAL A 161 7.12 11.58 -7.53
CA VAL A 161 7.86 10.43 -7.00
C VAL A 161 8.18 10.61 -5.52
N LEU A 162 8.64 11.81 -5.11
CA LEU A 162 8.94 12.11 -3.72
C LEU A 162 7.70 11.98 -2.83
N MET A 163 6.53 12.42 -3.29
CA MET A 163 5.26 12.27 -2.57
C MET A 163 4.93 10.78 -2.35
N LYS A 164 5.09 9.94 -3.38
CA LYS A 164 4.89 8.49 -3.23
C LYS A 164 5.89 7.89 -2.25
N LEU A 165 7.18 8.23 -2.36
CA LEU A 165 8.20 7.73 -1.44
C LEU A 165 7.92 8.16 0.01
N TYR A 166 7.56 9.43 0.23
CA TYR A 166 7.24 9.97 1.54
C TYR A 166 6.07 9.21 2.20
N ASN A 167 4.95 9.05 1.48
CA ASN A 167 3.80 8.32 1.99
C ASN A 167 4.15 6.86 2.31
N SER A 168 4.88 6.19 1.43
CA SER A 168 5.28 4.79 1.60
C SER A 168 6.25 4.61 2.78
N LEU A 169 7.20 5.53 2.95
CA LEU A 169 8.14 5.53 4.06
C LEU A 169 7.45 5.76 5.40
N ILE A 170 6.46 6.64 5.47
CA ILE A 170 5.66 6.84 6.68
C ILE A 170 4.90 5.56 7.02
N VAL A 171 4.22 4.95 6.04
CA VAL A 171 3.52 3.68 6.24
C VAL A 171 4.48 2.60 6.74
N GLY A 172 5.63 2.42 6.06
CA GLY A 172 6.64 1.44 6.47
C GLY A 172 7.23 1.72 7.86
N TYR A 173 7.46 2.99 8.21
CA TYR A 173 7.97 3.39 9.52
C TYR A 173 6.95 3.09 10.63
N GLN A 174 5.68 3.48 10.43
CA GLN A 174 4.59 3.22 11.37
C GLN A 174 4.37 1.72 11.57
N SER A 175 4.45 0.92 10.49
CA SER A 175 4.30 -0.53 10.55
C SER A 175 5.45 -1.25 11.25
N VAL A 176 6.66 -0.70 11.25
CA VAL A 176 7.82 -1.32 11.94
C VAL A 176 8.00 -0.81 13.37
N LYS A 177 7.64 0.45 13.66
CA LYS A 177 7.89 1.07 14.96
C LYS A 177 6.71 1.00 15.92
N ASN A 178 5.51 1.12 15.40
CA ASN A 178 4.28 1.22 16.19
C ASN A 178 3.38 0.00 15.99
N ASP A 179 3.85 -1.02 15.27
CA ASP A 179 3.12 -2.25 14.91
C ASP A 179 1.73 -1.98 14.29
N LYS A 180 1.60 -0.83 13.60
CA LYS A 180 0.36 -0.44 12.92
C LYS A 180 0.36 -0.95 11.49
N MET A 181 -0.55 -1.86 11.17
CA MET A 181 -0.67 -2.34 9.80
C MET A 181 -1.55 -1.37 9.00
N MET A 182 -0.92 -0.52 8.19
CA MET A 182 -1.61 0.45 7.34
C MET A 182 -1.52 0.03 5.87
N SER A 183 -2.57 0.24 5.09
CA SER A 183 -2.49 0.07 3.64
C SER A 183 -1.62 1.15 3.00
N ALA A 184 -0.85 0.77 1.98
CA ALA A 184 -0.08 1.72 1.17
C ALA A 184 -0.90 2.32 0.01
N TYR A 185 -2.11 1.80 -0.23
CA TYR A 185 -2.98 2.13 -1.36
C TYR A 185 -4.31 2.75 -0.96
N MET A 186 -4.80 2.50 0.25
CA MET A 186 -5.98 3.20 0.76
C MET A 186 -5.60 4.62 1.20
N ASN A 187 -6.31 5.62 0.66
CA ASN A 187 -6.09 7.03 0.97
C ASN A 187 -6.74 7.46 2.30
N GLU A 188 -7.57 6.60 2.89
CA GLU A 188 -8.15 6.83 4.21
C GLU A 188 -7.11 6.45 5.27
N PHE A 189 -7.04 7.22 6.36
CA PHE A 189 -6.15 6.95 7.49
C PHE A 189 -6.68 5.79 8.34
N VAL A 190 -7.03 4.69 7.71
CA VAL A 190 -7.57 3.50 8.34
C VAL A 190 -6.47 2.45 8.42
N SER A 191 -6.37 1.81 9.57
CA SER A 191 -5.44 0.71 9.79
C SER A 191 -6.21 -0.59 9.94
N PHE A 192 -5.63 -1.67 9.45
CA PHE A 192 -6.14 -3.01 9.73
C PHE A 192 -6.09 -3.22 11.25
N ASN A 193 -7.24 -3.50 11.85
CA ASN A 193 -7.39 -3.49 13.30
C ASN A 193 -8.03 -4.77 13.88
N VAL A 194 -8.58 -5.63 13.03
CA VAL A 194 -9.13 -6.94 13.38
C VAL A 194 -8.63 -8.03 12.42
N LEU A 195 -8.84 -9.30 12.77
CA LEU A 195 -8.57 -10.42 11.87
C LEU A 195 -9.72 -10.60 10.88
N ASP A 196 -9.39 -11.05 9.69
CA ASP A 196 -10.37 -11.38 8.65
C ASP A 196 -11.34 -12.48 9.12
N GLN A 197 -12.61 -12.31 8.77
CA GLN A 197 -13.69 -13.17 9.24
C GLN A 197 -13.64 -14.55 8.58
N ASP A 198 -13.36 -14.61 7.28
CA ASP A 198 -13.26 -15.88 6.53
C ASP A 198 -12.08 -16.71 7.06
N TYR A 199 -10.95 -16.08 7.37
CA TYR A 199 -9.81 -16.75 8.00
C TYR A 199 -10.16 -17.38 9.36
N ILE A 200 -10.96 -16.70 10.18
CA ILE A 200 -11.35 -17.20 11.50
C ILE A 200 -12.36 -18.33 11.40
N GLU A 201 -13.34 -18.21 10.52
CA GLU A 201 -14.33 -19.26 10.28
C GLU A 201 -13.66 -20.56 9.82
N ASP A 202 -12.69 -20.50 8.92
CA ASP A 202 -11.93 -21.68 8.46
C ASP A 202 -11.12 -22.33 9.60
N LYS A 203 -10.43 -21.51 10.40
CA LYS A 203 -9.51 -22.00 11.43
C LYS A 203 -10.20 -22.47 12.71
N TYR A 204 -11.21 -21.72 13.16
CA TYR A 204 -11.88 -21.91 14.45
C TYR A 204 -13.31 -22.44 14.31
N LYS A 205 -13.83 -22.65 13.09
CA LYS A 205 -15.15 -23.20 12.82
C LYS A 205 -16.27 -22.48 13.59
N GLY A 206 -16.17 -21.16 13.67
CA GLY A 206 -17.14 -20.31 14.37
C GLY A 206 -17.06 -20.32 15.90
N SER A 207 -16.01 -20.91 16.51
CA SER A 207 -15.87 -20.89 17.97
C SER A 207 -15.36 -19.56 18.52
N LYS A 208 -14.75 -18.72 17.67
CA LYS A 208 -14.14 -17.43 18.04
C LYS A 208 -14.57 -16.32 17.09
N ASN A 209 -14.64 -15.08 17.59
CA ASN A 209 -14.89 -13.88 16.79
C ASN A 209 -13.59 -13.30 16.17
N ASN A 210 -13.70 -12.20 15.43
CA ASN A 210 -12.62 -11.44 14.78
C ASN A 210 -11.50 -10.90 15.72
N LYS A 211 -11.64 -11.07 17.04
CA LYS A 211 -10.66 -10.72 18.09
C LYS A 211 -10.10 -11.93 18.85
N LEU A 212 -10.47 -13.13 18.41
CA LEU A 212 -10.14 -14.40 19.07
C LEU A 212 -10.74 -14.53 20.48
N GLU A 213 -11.88 -13.88 20.73
CA GLU A 213 -12.71 -14.07 21.92
C GLU A 213 -13.65 -15.26 21.66
N ASP A 214 -13.88 -16.09 22.68
CA ASP A 214 -14.75 -17.27 22.55
C ASP A 214 -16.22 -16.84 22.45
N ILE A 215 -16.96 -17.42 21.50
CA ILE A 215 -18.38 -17.08 21.25
C ILE A 215 -19.31 -17.84 22.24
N THR A 216 -18.75 -18.62 23.18
CA THR A 216 -19.45 -19.63 23.99
C THR A 216 -20.33 -19.09 25.12
N ASP A 217 -20.75 -17.82 25.09
CA ASP A 217 -21.66 -17.24 26.08
C ASP A 217 -22.86 -16.46 25.48
N GLN A 218 -22.94 -16.27 24.16
CA GLN A 218 -24.00 -15.41 23.56
C GLN A 218 -25.20 -16.15 22.95
N GLU A 219 -25.08 -17.42 22.58
CA GLU A 219 -26.23 -18.18 22.04
C GLU A 219 -27.23 -18.65 23.11
N SER A 220 -26.82 -18.74 24.38
CA SER A 220 -27.72 -19.12 25.48
C SER A 220 -28.62 -17.97 25.89
N GLN A 221 -28.09 -16.74 25.94
CA GLN A 221 -28.85 -15.55 26.34
C GLN A 221 -29.85 -15.08 25.27
N SER A 222 -29.51 -15.20 23.98
CA SER A 222 -30.43 -14.83 22.89
C SER A 222 -31.62 -15.78 22.79
N LYS A 223 -31.40 -17.08 23.04
CA LYS A 223 -32.49 -18.08 23.10
C LYS A 223 -33.37 -17.94 24.34
N GLU A 224 -32.80 -17.58 25.50
CA GLU A 224 -33.59 -17.27 26.70
C GLU A 224 -34.42 -15.99 26.52
N GLU A 225 -33.86 -14.91 25.98
CA GLU A 225 -34.60 -13.66 25.75
C GLU A 225 -35.70 -13.80 24.68
N GLU A 226 -35.49 -14.64 23.67
CA GLU A 226 -36.50 -14.94 22.65
C GLU A 226 -37.61 -15.86 23.19
N GLN A 227 -37.27 -16.85 24.05
CA GLN A 227 -38.27 -17.67 24.74
C GLN A 227 -39.13 -16.86 25.73
N ILE A 228 -38.51 -15.96 26.51
CA ILE A 228 -39.22 -15.10 27.48
C ILE A 228 -40.20 -14.16 26.76
N LYS A 229 -39.81 -13.60 25.60
CA LYS A 229 -40.71 -12.76 24.79
C LYS A 229 -41.86 -13.53 24.14
N ILE A 230 -41.67 -14.82 23.81
CA ILE A 230 -42.71 -15.64 23.18
C ILE A 230 -43.75 -16.10 24.22
N GLU A 231 -43.35 -16.42 25.46
CA GLU A 231 -44.29 -16.83 26.51
C GLU A 231 -45.21 -15.70 26.99
N GLU A 232 -44.75 -14.44 26.98
CA GLU A 232 -45.56 -13.29 27.42
C GLU A 232 -46.69 -12.88 26.43
N ILE A 233 -46.72 -13.44 25.21
CA ILE A 233 -47.64 -13.01 24.13
C ILE A 233 -48.87 -13.94 23.99
N ILE A 234 -49.02 -15.01 24.79
CA ILE A 234 -50.21 -15.89 24.69
C ILE A 234 -51.32 -15.39 25.63
N PRO A 235 -52.37 -14.68 25.15
CA PRO A 235 -53.53 -14.41 25.95
C PRO A 235 -54.29 -15.73 26.21
N ILE A 236 -54.51 -16.01 27.49
CA ILE A 236 -55.36 -17.09 27.98
C ILE A 236 -56.78 -16.84 27.43
N ILE A 237 -57.21 -17.65 26.47
CA ILE A 237 -58.61 -17.68 26.04
C ILE A 237 -59.40 -18.24 27.22
N GLN A 238 -60.02 -17.36 28.00
CA GLN A 238 -61.05 -17.75 28.96
C GLN A 238 -62.27 -18.25 28.18
N LYS A 239 -62.51 -19.54 28.31
CA LYS A 239 -63.71 -20.23 27.88
C LYS A 239 -64.61 -20.29 29.12
N ASP A 240 -65.74 -19.60 29.08
CA ASP A 240 -67.00 -19.94 29.76
C ASP A 240 -68.13 -19.02 29.26
#